data_AF-A0A367ZAP0-F1
#
_entry.id   AF-A0A367ZAP0-F1
#
_cell.length_a   1.000
_cell.length_b   1.000
_cell.length_c   1.000
_cell.angle_alpha   90.00
_cell.angle_beta   90.00
_cell.angle_gamma   90.00
#
_symmetry.space_group_name_H-M   'P 1'
#
loop_
_entity.id
_entity.type
_entity.pdbx_description
1 polymer ?
#
loop_
_entity_poly.entity_id
_entity_poly.type
_entity_poly.pdbx_seq_one_letter_code
_entity_poly.pdbx_strand_id
1 'polypeptide(L)'
;MAITIKEVQTKKDLKNFVLFPFTLYKNNKYWVPPLISDELETFDPDKNPAYEYCESKLWLAYKDDEIVGRIAGIINNKYIEIWKNKYARFGWVDFIDDIEVSKKLFEAFENWARSKNLIGSHGPLGFTDMDHEGMLVEGFNELGTLATIYNYPYYPIHLEKLGYEKDVDWLEFQIKVPESIPDKALKVANLVLERKGIRVLQVKKSKDLLPYAEELFHVLNQAFVNLYAFVPLTEKQIQLYVKKYFSFIIPDYVKILLDKENKVAGFVIGMPSLSLAMQKSKGKLFPFGFIHLLKALKKHKYLDLYLGAIRPDLQGKGADALLITELAKTAIEKGIISAESNPELEENYKVQAHWKYFDARQHKRRRCYKKLFD
;
A
#
# COMPACT_ATOMS: atom_id res chain seq x y z
N MET A 1 -21.15 27.14 14.13
CA MET A 1 -21.41 27.24 12.67
C MET A 1 -21.72 25.85 12.15
N ALA A 2 -22.67 25.73 11.21
CA ALA A 2 -23.17 24.42 10.76
C ALA A 2 -22.21 23.76 9.76
N ILE A 3 -21.92 22.48 9.95
CA ILE A 3 -21.16 21.67 8.99
C ILE A 3 -22.15 21.13 7.96
N THR A 4 -21.82 21.31 6.67
CA THR A 4 -22.63 20.76 5.57
C THR A 4 -21.85 19.65 4.86
N ILE A 5 -22.54 18.57 4.53
CA ILE A 5 -21.97 17.48 3.73
C ILE A 5 -22.48 17.59 2.30
N LYS A 6 -21.55 17.59 1.34
CA LYS A 6 -21.85 17.58 -0.09
C LYS A 6 -21.28 16.34 -0.74
N GLU A 7 -22.11 15.65 -1.50
CA GLU A 7 -21.67 14.57 -2.37
C GLU A 7 -20.84 15.12 -3.53
N VAL A 8 -19.77 14.41 -3.90
CA VAL A 8 -18.95 14.73 -5.07
C VAL A 8 -19.68 14.25 -6.32
N GLN A 9 -20.15 15.17 -7.15
CA GLN A 9 -20.94 14.85 -8.36
C GLN A 9 -20.27 15.31 -9.66
N THR A 10 -19.34 16.26 -9.58
CA THR A 10 -18.68 16.84 -10.75
C THR A 10 -17.17 16.58 -10.74
N LYS A 11 -16.54 16.71 -11.92
CA LYS A 11 -15.06 16.68 -12.05
C LYS A 11 -14.38 17.75 -11.19
N LYS A 12 -15.05 18.88 -10.95
CA LYS A 12 -14.55 19.95 -10.08
C LYS A 12 -14.57 19.50 -8.62
N ASP A 13 -15.65 18.86 -8.18
CA ASP A 13 -15.77 18.33 -6.82
C ASP A 13 -14.74 17.22 -6.58
N LEU A 14 -14.54 16.34 -7.55
CA LEU A 14 -13.54 15.27 -7.44
C LEU A 14 -12.13 15.85 -7.31
N LYS A 15 -11.82 16.88 -8.09
CA LYS A 15 -10.54 17.60 -7.97
C LYS A 15 -10.38 18.24 -6.58
N ASN A 16 -11.44 18.84 -6.04
CA ASN A 16 -11.41 19.40 -4.69
C ASN A 16 -11.21 18.32 -3.62
N PHE A 17 -11.88 17.17 -3.78
CA PHE A 17 -11.72 16.00 -2.93
C PHE A 17 -10.27 15.50 -2.91
N VAL A 18 -9.65 15.35 -4.07
CA VAL A 18 -8.24 14.91 -4.20
C VAL A 18 -7.25 15.94 -3.65
N LEU A 19 -7.55 17.24 -3.79
CA LEU A 19 -6.64 18.31 -3.37
C LEU A 19 -6.74 18.68 -1.88
N PHE A 20 -7.81 18.30 -1.18
CA PHE A 20 -7.98 18.67 0.22
C PHE A 20 -6.78 18.28 1.13
N PRO A 21 -6.22 17.05 1.07
CA PRO A 21 -5.04 16.69 1.86
C PRO A 21 -3.82 17.57 1.61
N PHE A 22 -3.65 18.07 0.38
CA PHE A 22 -2.54 18.97 0.03
C PHE A 22 -2.62 20.29 0.79
N THR A 23 -3.84 20.70 1.16
CA THR A 23 -4.08 21.87 2.02
C THR A 23 -3.87 21.49 3.48
N LEU A 24 -4.49 20.40 3.93
CA LEU A 24 -4.46 19.93 5.32
C LEU A 24 -3.04 19.60 5.83
N TYR A 25 -2.21 18.99 4.99
CA TYR A 25 -0.87 18.51 5.34
C TYR A 25 0.26 19.38 4.76
N LYS A 26 -0.05 20.58 4.25
CA LYS A 26 0.92 21.47 3.56
C LYS A 26 2.24 21.68 4.30
N ASN A 27 2.20 21.74 5.63
CA ASN A 27 3.36 21.98 6.49
C ASN A 27 3.76 20.74 7.31
N ASN A 28 3.20 19.57 7.03
CA ASN A 28 3.53 18.35 7.72
C ASN A 28 4.80 17.72 7.12
N LYS A 29 5.85 17.56 7.94
CA LYS A 29 7.15 17.00 7.52
C LYS A 29 7.14 15.50 7.20
N TYR A 30 6.11 14.79 7.62
CA TYR A 30 5.99 13.33 7.55
C TYR A 30 5.05 12.85 6.46
N TRP A 31 4.12 13.71 6.05
CA TRP A 31 3.22 13.40 4.95
C TRP A 31 3.96 13.34 3.62
N VAL A 32 3.70 12.27 2.87
CA VAL A 32 4.16 12.08 1.50
C VAL A 32 2.96 12.25 0.57
N PRO A 33 2.94 13.29 -0.29
CA PRO A 33 1.81 13.50 -1.18
C PRO A 33 1.74 12.40 -2.25
N PRO A 34 0.55 11.84 -2.53
CA PRO A 34 0.37 10.98 -3.70
C PRO A 34 0.47 11.79 -4.99
N LEU A 35 0.58 11.12 -6.14
CA LEU A 35 0.39 11.78 -7.43
C LEU A 35 -1.07 12.19 -7.60
N ILE A 36 -1.32 13.47 -7.87
CA ILE A 36 -2.68 14.00 -8.08
C ILE A 36 -3.35 13.31 -9.28
N SER A 37 -2.57 13.01 -10.33
CA SER A 37 -3.07 12.26 -11.48
C SER A 37 -3.60 10.90 -11.06
N ASP A 38 -2.82 10.15 -10.29
CA ASP A 38 -3.15 8.79 -9.92
C ASP A 38 -4.40 8.77 -9.03
N GLU A 39 -4.52 9.69 -8.08
CA GLU A 39 -5.72 9.84 -7.25
C GLU A 39 -6.98 10.15 -8.09
N LEU A 40 -6.86 11.00 -9.12
CA LEU A 40 -7.98 11.28 -10.03
C LEU A 40 -8.34 10.04 -10.86
N GLU A 41 -7.36 9.27 -11.32
CA GLU A 41 -7.58 8.05 -12.10
C GLU A 41 -8.17 6.92 -11.26
N THR A 42 -7.84 6.83 -9.97
CA THR A 42 -8.43 5.85 -9.06
C THR A 42 -9.96 5.98 -8.97
N PHE A 43 -10.49 7.20 -9.06
CA PHE A 43 -11.93 7.48 -9.02
C PHE A 43 -12.57 7.66 -10.41
N ASP A 44 -11.86 7.25 -11.47
CA ASP A 44 -12.35 7.28 -12.84
C ASP A 44 -12.76 5.85 -13.27
N PRO A 45 -14.07 5.56 -13.42
CA PRO A 45 -14.56 4.23 -13.80
C PRO A 45 -14.03 3.72 -15.13
N ASP A 46 -13.62 4.61 -16.05
CA ASP A 46 -13.06 4.22 -17.34
C ASP A 46 -11.58 3.80 -17.23
N LYS A 47 -10.92 4.16 -16.11
CA LYS A 47 -9.49 3.91 -15.89
C LYS A 47 -9.19 2.91 -14.79
N ASN A 48 -10.07 2.76 -13.80
CA ASN A 48 -9.91 1.81 -12.70
C ASN A 48 -10.82 0.57 -12.89
N PRO A 49 -10.26 -0.58 -13.30
CA PRO A 49 -11.04 -1.81 -13.51
C PRO A 49 -11.73 -2.35 -12.26
N ALA A 50 -11.39 -1.87 -11.05
CA ALA A 50 -12.11 -2.26 -9.85
C ALA A 50 -13.59 -1.88 -9.90
N TYR A 51 -13.97 -0.84 -10.67
CA TYR A 51 -15.37 -0.45 -10.86
C TYR A 51 -16.24 -1.53 -11.55
N GLU A 52 -15.64 -2.57 -12.13
CA GLU A 52 -16.39 -3.74 -12.62
C GLU A 52 -17.12 -4.49 -11.49
N TYR A 53 -16.64 -4.37 -10.25
CA TYR A 53 -17.23 -5.02 -9.09
C TYR A 53 -17.33 -4.11 -7.85
N CYS A 54 -16.86 -2.87 -7.94
CA CYS A 54 -16.95 -1.88 -6.87
C CYS A 54 -17.92 -0.74 -7.22
N GLU A 55 -18.69 -0.31 -6.22
CA GLU A 55 -19.41 0.97 -6.24
C GLU A 55 -18.73 1.93 -5.27
N SER A 56 -18.58 3.21 -5.62
CA SER A 56 -18.01 4.20 -4.70
C SER A 56 -18.86 5.45 -4.60
N LYS A 57 -18.87 6.06 -3.42
CA LYS A 57 -19.49 7.36 -3.18
C LYS A 57 -18.56 8.24 -2.34
N LEU A 58 -18.51 9.53 -2.65
CA LEU A 58 -17.51 10.45 -2.13
C LEU A 58 -18.21 11.66 -1.53
N TRP A 59 -17.72 12.14 -0.38
CA TRP A 59 -18.28 13.31 0.30
C TRP A 59 -17.20 14.29 0.73
N LEU A 60 -17.56 15.57 0.71
CA LEU A 60 -16.81 16.69 1.27
C LEU A 60 -17.62 17.34 2.39
N ALA A 61 -16.95 17.67 3.49
CA ALA A 61 -17.50 18.49 4.56
C ALA A 61 -17.08 19.94 4.39
N TYR A 62 -18.04 20.86 4.54
CA TYR A 62 -17.82 22.30 4.45
C TYR A 62 -18.20 23.00 5.76
N LYS A 63 -17.38 23.98 6.16
CA LYS A 63 -17.65 24.92 7.26
C LYS A 63 -17.30 26.31 6.74
N ASP A 64 -18.28 27.20 6.67
CA ASP A 64 -18.13 28.56 6.11
C ASP A 64 -17.55 28.56 4.68
N ASP A 65 -18.10 27.70 3.82
CA ASP A 65 -17.67 27.47 2.41
C ASP A 65 -16.24 26.93 2.22
N GLU A 66 -15.49 26.72 3.29
CA GLU A 66 -14.19 26.05 3.28
C GLU A 66 -14.33 24.54 3.46
N ILE A 67 -13.56 23.76 2.71
CA ILE A 67 -13.51 22.31 2.86
C ILE A 67 -12.77 22.00 4.16
N VAL A 68 -13.41 21.25 5.05
CA VAL A 68 -12.87 20.86 6.36
C VAL A 68 -12.72 19.35 6.52
N GLY A 69 -13.19 18.57 5.55
CA GLY A 69 -12.93 17.14 5.51
C GLY A 69 -13.46 16.45 4.27
N ARG A 70 -13.10 15.18 4.13
CA ARG A 70 -13.49 14.30 3.03
C ARG A 70 -13.58 12.84 3.50
N ILE A 71 -14.39 12.04 2.83
CA ILE A 71 -14.44 10.58 3.01
C ILE A 71 -14.92 9.91 1.72
N ALA A 72 -14.31 8.77 1.38
CA ALA A 72 -14.81 7.85 0.36
C ALA A 72 -15.46 6.64 1.01
N GLY A 73 -16.63 6.25 0.51
CA GLY A 73 -17.26 4.97 0.76
C GLY A 73 -17.13 4.08 -0.48
N ILE A 74 -16.81 2.80 -0.27
CA ILE A 74 -16.63 1.81 -1.34
C ILE A 74 -17.39 0.53 -0.94
N ILE A 75 -18.18 -0.01 -1.86
CA ILE A 75 -18.76 -1.35 -1.77
C ILE A 75 -17.97 -2.23 -2.71
N ASN A 76 -17.25 -3.20 -2.16
CA ASN A 76 -16.51 -4.18 -2.95
C ASN A 76 -17.30 -5.50 -2.98
N ASN A 77 -18.01 -5.78 -4.07
CA ASN A 77 -18.88 -6.96 -4.16
C ASN A 77 -18.10 -8.28 -4.10
N LYS A 78 -16.85 -8.30 -4.61
CA LYS A 78 -15.99 -9.47 -4.50
C LYS A 78 -15.55 -9.75 -3.08
N TYR A 79 -15.24 -8.71 -2.31
CA TYR A 79 -14.95 -8.87 -0.88
C TYR A 79 -16.15 -9.50 -0.17
N ILE A 80 -17.35 -8.97 -0.39
CA ILE A 80 -18.59 -9.52 0.21
C ILE A 80 -18.79 -10.98 -0.21
N GLU A 81 -18.53 -11.32 -1.47
CA GLU A 81 -18.67 -12.68 -1.99
C GLU A 81 -17.66 -13.66 -1.35
N ILE A 82 -16.39 -13.27 -1.23
CA ILE A 82 -15.31 -14.14 -0.73
C ILE A 82 -15.39 -14.28 0.79
N TRP A 83 -15.50 -13.15 1.49
CA TRP A 83 -15.39 -13.07 2.95
C TRP A 83 -16.73 -13.18 3.67
N LYS A 84 -17.86 -13.15 2.93
CA LYS A 84 -19.23 -13.24 3.45
C LYS A 84 -19.60 -12.13 4.45
N ASN A 85 -18.79 -11.09 4.55
CA ASN A 85 -19.03 -9.92 5.37
C ASN A 85 -19.66 -8.82 4.51
N LYS A 86 -20.89 -8.41 4.82
CA LYS A 86 -21.58 -7.32 4.13
C LYS A 86 -21.15 -5.95 4.68
N TYR A 87 -19.87 -5.64 4.57
CA TYR A 87 -19.30 -4.38 5.04
C TYR A 87 -19.06 -3.38 3.91
N ALA A 88 -19.29 -2.11 4.18
CA ALA A 88 -18.78 -1.01 3.37
C ALA A 88 -17.35 -0.69 3.77
N ARG A 89 -16.48 -0.46 2.79
CA ARG A 89 -15.16 0.12 3.01
C ARG A 89 -15.28 1.63 3.14
N PHE A 90 -14.61 2.23 4.12
CA PHE A 90 -14.29 3.65 4.04
C PHE A 90 -12.81 3.81 3.68
N GLY A 91 -12.47 4.92 3.01
CA GLY A 91 -11.10 5.24 2.59
C GLY A 91 -11.00 6.73 2.25
N TRP A 92 -9.80 7.20 1.86
CA TRP A 92 -9.55 8.62 1.55
C TRP A 92 -10.20 9.57 2.57
N VAL A 93 -10.03 9.26 3.85
CA VAL A 93 -10.65 9.99 4.95
C VAL A 93 -9.66 11.01 5.46
N ASP A 94 -10.02 12.29 5.41
CA ASP A 94 -9.21 13.37 5.96
C ASP A 94 -10.12 14.45 6.56
N PHE A 95 -9.78 15.00 7.71
CA PHE A 95 -10.58 16.04 8.38
C PHE A 95 -9.74 16.84 9.37
N ILE A 96 -10.16 18.07 9.64
CA ILE A 96 -9.58 18.89 10.73
C ILE A 96 -9.97 18.33 12.11
N ASP A 97 -9.24 18.72 13.16
CA ASP A 97 -9.50 18.31 14.56
C ASP A 97 -10.78 18.96 15.13
N ASP A 98 -11.93 18.58 14.57
CA ASP A 98 -13.27 18.98 14.98
C ASP A 98 -14.16 17.72 14.92
N ILE A 99 -14.56 17.21 16.09
CA ILE A 99 -15.28 15.94 16.20
C ILE A 99 -16.60 15.95 15.41
N GLU A 100 -17.25 17.12 15.29
CA GLU A 100 -18.49 17.24 14.53
C GLU A 100 -18.24 17.05 13.02
N VAL A 101 -17.06 17.40 12.51
CA VAL A 101 -16.69 17.19 11.10
C VAL A 101 -16.56 15.70 10.82
N SER A 102 -15.77 14.97 11.63
CA SER A 102 -15.65 13.52 11.49
C SER A 102 -17.01 12.83 11.66
N LYS A 103 -17.79 13.23 12.67
CA LYS A 103 -19.12 12.66 12.91
C LYS A 103 -20.02 12.79 11.68
N LYS A 104 -20.12 13.99 11.10
CA LYS A 104 -20.96 14.24 9.92
C LYS A 104 -20.49 13.48 8.67
N LEU A 105 -19.18 13.35 8.47
CA LEU A 105 -18.61 12.57 7.36
C LEU A 105 -18.96 11.08 7.50
N PHE A 106 -18.73 10.50 8.68
CA PHE A 106 -19.03 9.10 8.94
C PHE A 106 -20.54 8.83 8.93
N GLU A 107 -21.39 9.73 9.47
CA GLU A 107 -22.85 9.62 9.35
C GLU A 107 -23.30 9.55 7.87
N ALA A 108 -22.74 10.39 6.99
CA ALA A 108 -23.10 10.36 5.56
C ALA A 108 -22.68 9.04 4.89
N PHE A 109 -21.49 8.55 5.20
CA PHE A 109 -20.99 7.26 4.73
C PHE A 109 -21.84 6.08 5.26
N GLU A 110 -22.09 6.03 6.57
CA GLU A 110 -22.86 4.97 7.23
C GLU A 110 -24.31 4.92 6.72
N ASN A 111 -24.94 6.07 6.49
CA ASN A 111 -26.28 6.16 5.91
C ASN A 111 -26.34 5.60 4.49
N TRP A 112 -25.34 5.92 3.66
CA TRP A 112 -25.25 5.33 2.31
C TRP A 112 -25.04 3.82 2.37
N ALA A 113 -24.15 3.33 3.23
CA ALA A 113 -23.91 1.91 3.40
C ALA A 113 -25.18 1.16 3.86
N ARG A 114 -25.93 1.71 4.82
CA ARG A 114 -27.23 1.17 5.24
C ARG A 114 -28.27 1.17 4.11
N SER A 115 -28.33 2.23 3.31
CA SER A 115 -29.23 2.29 2.14
C SER A 115 -28.95 1.18 1.11
N LYS A 116 -27.75 0.57 1.17
CA LYS A 116 -27.29 -0.53 0.33
C LYS A 116 -27.39 -1.89 1.03
N ASN A 117 -28.09 -1.97 2.17
CA ASN A 117 -28.28 -3.17 2.98
C ASN A 117 -26.98 -3.80 3.50
N LEU A 118 -25.95 -2.98 3.73
CA LEU A 118 -24.72 -3.41 4.40
C LEU A 118 -24.91 -3.33 5.91
N ILE A 119 -24.26 -4.25 6.64
CA ILE A 119 -24.45 -4.47 8.08
C ILE A 119 -23.31 -3.90 8.93
N GLY A 120 -22.33 -3.26 8.30
CA GLY A 120 -21.18 -2.71 8.99
C GLY A 120 -20.25 -2.00 8.04
N SER A 121 -19.15 -1.53 8.61
CA SER A 121 -18.08 -0.88 7.88
C SER A 121 -16.71 -1.34 8.39
N HIS A 122 -15.72 -1.25 7.51
CA HIS A 122 -14.32 -1.42 7.88
C HIS A 122 -13.41 -0.51 7.04
N GLY A 123 -12.26 -0.09 7.57
CA GLY A 123 -11.38 0.86 6.88
C GLY A 123 -10.32 1.51 7.78
N PRO A 124 -9.43 2.35 7.23
CA PRO A 124 -9.42 2.77 5.84
C PRO A 124 -8.87 1.68 4.92
N LEU A 125 -9.61 1.36 3.86
CA LEU A 125 -9.27 0.38 2.83
C LEU A 125 -9.58 0.95 1.44
N GLY A 126 -8.88 0.47 0.42
CA GLY A 126 -9.07 0.90 -0.96
C GLY A 126 -10.05 0.06 -1.77
N PHE A 127 -10.01 0.24 -3.09
CA PHE A 127 -10.71 -0.62 -4.05
C PHE A 127 -10.07 -2.01 -4.12
N THR A 128 -8.76 -2.06 -3.92
CA THR A 128 -7.90 -3.25 -3.95
C THR A 128 -6.85 -3.15 -2.84
N ASP A 129 -6.21 -4.28 -2.52
CA ASP A 129 -5.12 -4.32 -1.54
C ASP A 129 -3.81 -3.68 -2.06
N MET A 130 -3.82 -3.15 -3.30
CA MET A 130 -2.74 -2.36 -3.88
C MET A 130 -2.90 -0.85 -3.64
N ASP A 131 -4.05 -0.42 -3.11
CA ASP A 131 -4.30 0.97 -2.72
C ASP A 131 -3.72 1.25 -1.32
N HIS A 132 -3.74 2.50 -0.87
CA HIS A 132 -3.26 2.82 0.47
C HIS A 132 -4.27 2.41 1.55
N GLU A 133 -3.81 1.64 2.52
CA GLU A 133 -4.64 1.05 3.57
C GLU A 133 -4.08 1.32 4.97
N GLY A 134 -4.96 1.22 5.96
CA GLY A 134 -4.61 1.24 7.39
C GLY A 134 -4.28 2.64 7.94
N MET A 135 -5.09 3.08 8.89
CA MET A 135 -4.92 4.35 9.60
C MET A 135 -3.69 4.29 10.50
N LEU A 136 -2.81 5.29 10.44
CA LEU A 136 -1.65 5.40 11.29
C LEU A 136 -2.09 5.56 12.77
N VAL A 137 -1.61 4.68 13.63
CA VAL A 137 -1.87 4.66 15.08
C VAL A 137 -0.58 4.76 15.91
N GLU A 138 0.59 4.45 15.33
CA GLU A 138 1.91 4.65 15.93
C GLU A 138 2.89 5.18 14.88
N GLY A 139 3.89 5.96 15.28
CA GLY A 139 4.92 6.48 14.37
C GLY A 139 4.53 7.77 13.63
N PHE A 140 3.67 8.62 14.22
CA PHE A 140 3.27 9.92 13.65
C PHE A 140 4.44 10.89 13.37
N ASN A 141 5.60 10.59 13.95
CA ASN A 141 6.87 11.31 13.81
C ASN A 141 7.88 10.62 12.86
N GLU A 142 7.43 9.65 12.06
CA GLU A 142 8.21 8.94 11.04
C GLU A 142 7.74 9.38 9.64
N LEU A 143 8.65 9.38 8.67
CA LEU A 143 8.31 9.72 7.28
C LEU A 143 7.41 8.63 6.68
N GLY A 144 6.35 9.03 5.98
CA GLY A 144 5.52 8.10 5.22
C GLY A 144 6.27 7.49 4.02
N THR A 145 5.69 6.45 3.43
CA THR A 145 6.14 5.88 2.16
C THR A 145 5.13 6.20 1.06
N LEU A 146 5.47 5.92 -0.20
CA LEU A 146 4.49 6.04 -1.29
C LEU A 146 3.41 4.97 -1.23
N ALA A 147 3.60 3.88 -0.48
CA ALA A 147 2.63 2.79 -0.37
C ALA A 147 1.55 3.04 0.69
N THR A 148 1.65 4.14 1.45
CA THR A 148 0.88 4.27 2.70
C THR A 148 0.26 5.65 2.89
N ILE A 149 -0.82 5.71 3.66
CA ILE A 149 -1.44 6.97 4.06
C ILE A 149 -0.69 7.64 5.23
N TYR A 150 -1.00 8.91 5.47
CA TYR A 150 -0.71 9.59 6.72
C TYR A 150 -2.01 10.20 7.25
N ASN A 151 -2.14 10.23 8.57
CA ASN A 151 -3.18 10.98 9.27
C ASN A 151 -2.60 11.58 10.55
N TYR A 152 -3.24 12.63 11.05
CA TYR A 152 -2.87 13.20 12.35
C TYR A 152 -3.27 12.27 13.51
N PRO A 153 -2.63 12.42 14.70
CA PRO A 153 -2.89 11.57 15.87
C PRO A 153 -4.32 11.60 16.41
N TYR A 154 -5.09 12.65 16.12
CA TYR A 154 -6.49 12.76 16.57
C TYR A 154 -7.46 11.87 15.78
N TYR A 155 -7.05 11.33 14.61
CA TYR A 155 -7.94 10.51 13.78
C TYR A 155 -8.38 9.22 14.49
N PRO A 156 -7.47 8.38 15.03
CA PRO A 156 -7.82 7.22 15.87
C PRO A 156 -8.80 7.57 17.00
N ILE A 157 -8.53 8.67 17.70
CA ILE A 157 -9.36 9.14 18.83
C ILE A 157 -10.78 9.49 18.36
N HIS A 158 -10.92 10.10 17.18
CA HIS A 158 -12.23 10.42 16.61
C HIS A 158 -12.98 9.14 16.24
N LEU A 159 -12.33 8.18 15.58
CA LEU A 159 -12.96 6.91 15.20
C LEU A 159 -13.44 6.14 16.43
N GLU A 160 -12.62 6.02 17.46
CA GLU A 160 -12.98 5.36 18.73
C GLU A 160 -14.19 6.04 19.40
N LYS A 161 -14.25 7.37 19.42
CA LYS A 161 -15.43 8.12 19.92
C LYS A 161 -16.70 7.92 19.08
N LEU A 162 -16.55 7.59 17.80
CA LEU A 162 -17.66 7.29 16.88
C LEU A 162 -18.09 5.82 16.94
N GLY A 163 -17.50 5.02 17.84
CA GLY A 163 -17.83 3.61 18.04
C GLY A 163 -17.11 2.66 17.09
N TYR A 164 -16.05 3.11 16.43
CA TYR A 164 -15.18 2.23 15.65
C TYR A 164 -14.17 1.53 16.57
N GLU A 165 -14.00 0.23 16.37
CA GLU A 165 -13.06 -0.61 17.11
C GLU A 165 -11.97 -1.15 16.18
N LYS A 166 -10.87 -1.65 16.75
CA LYS A 166 -9.82 -2.33 15.99
C LYS A 166 -10.40 -3.56 15.29
N ASP A 167 -10.06 -3.71 14.01
CA ASP A 167 -10.23 -4.98 13.29
C ASP A 167 -8.90 -5.72 13.16
N VAL A 168 -7.90 -5.10 12.53
CA VAL A 168 -6.54 -5.67 12.38
C VAL A 168 -5.50 -4.55 12.34
N ASP A 169 -4.29 -4.84 12.78
CA ASP A 169 -3.13 -3.97 12.59
C ASP A 169 -2.17 -4.48 11.51
N TRP A 170 -1.46 -3.54 10.90
CA TRP A 170 -0.24 -3.80 10.14
C TRP A 170 0.96 -3.14 10.82
N LEU A 171 2.08 -3.86 10.83
CA LEU A 171 3.35 -3.42 11.39
C LEU A 171 4.30 -3.02 10.27
N GLU A 172 5.06 -1.95 10.48
CA GLU A 172 6.12 -1.50 9.57
C GLU A 172 7.47 -1.51 10.28
N PHE A 173 8.47 -2.11 9.64
CA PHE A 173 9.82 -2.26 10.16
C PHE A 173 10.81 -1.43 9.35
N GLN A 174 11.66 -0.71 10.08
CA GLN A 174 12.88 -0.13 9.52
C GLN A 174 14.00 -1.14 9.76
N ILE A 175 14.62 -1.58 8.67
CA ILE A 175 15.60 -2.66 8.66
C ILE A 175 16.93 -2.09 8.20
N LYS A 176 17.97 -2.13 9.04
CA LYS A 176 19.31 -1.72 8.61
C LYS A 176 19.91 -2.76 7.71
N VAL A 177 20.57 -2.31 6.64
CA VAL A 177 21.35 -3.19 5.78
C VAL A 177 22.61 -3.59 6.55
N PRO A 178 22.92 -4.90 6.67
CA PRO A 178 24.10 -5.35 7.41
C PRO A 178 25.37 -5.04 6.60
N GLU A 179 26.53 -5.02 7.27
CA GLU A 179 27.82 -4.82 6.58
C GLU A 179 28.19 -5.99 5.67
N SER A 180 27.77 -7.20 6.05
CA SER A 180 27.97 -8.44 5.30
C SER A 180 26.81 -9.40 5.50
N ILE A 181 26.62 -10.32 4.55
CA ILE A 181 25.60 -11.36 4.68
C ILE A 181 26.10 -12.43 5.66
N PRO A 182 25.31 -12.83 6.67
CA PRO A 182 25.69 -13.92 7.56
C PRO A 182 25.92 -15.24 6.81
N ASP A 183 26.98 -15.97 7.14
CA ASP A 183 27.33 -17.26 6.51
C ASP A 183 26.18 -18.27 6.53
N LYS A 184 25.37 -18.27 7.59
CA LYS A 184 24.20 -19.15 7.71
C LYS A 184 23.16 -18.85 6.64
N ALA A 185 22.92 -17.58 6.31
CA ALA A 185 21.99 -17.19 5.26
C ALA A 185 22.52 -17.61 3.88
N LEU A 186 23.82 -17.42 3.62
CA LEU A 186 24.47 -17.89 2.39
C LEU A 186 24.38 -19.41 2.22
N LYS A 187 24.60 -20.18 3.29
CA LYS A 187 24.47 -21.65 3.26
C LYS A 187 23.04 -22.10 2.93
N VAL A 188 22.03 -21.47 3.54
CA VAL A 188 20.62 -21.76 3.24
C VAL A 188 20.29 -21.41 1.78
N ALA A 189 20.72 -20.24 1.30
CA ALA A 189 20.52 -19.81 -0.07
C ALA A 189 21.11 -20.81 -1.09
N ASN A 190 22.36 -21.23 -0.90
CA ASN A 190 23.01 -22.21 -1.78
C ASN A 190 22.30 -23.58 -1.75
N LEU A 191 21.90 -24.05 -0.57
CA LEU A 191 21.19 -25.31 -0.42
C LEU A 191 19.86 -25.33 -1.18
N VAL A 192 19.14 -24.20 -1.16
CA VAL A 192 17.86 -24.03 -1.83
C VAL A 192 18.04 -24.04 -3.35
N LEU A 193 19.06 -23.34 -3.86
CA LEU A 193 19.42 -23.35 -5.29
C LEU A 193 19.72 -24.77 -5.79
N GLU A 194 20.56 -25.52 -5.06
CA GLU A 194 20.98 -26.87 -5.46
C GLU A 194 19.84 -27.90 -5.39
N ARG A 195 19.03 -27.89 -4.33
CA ARG A 195 18.08 -28.97 -4.05
C ARG A 195 16.69 -28.77 -4.67
N LYS A 196 16.28 -27.54 -4.97
CA LYS A 196 14.93 -27.24 -5.45
C LYS A 196 14.84 -27.02 -6.95
N GLY A 197 15.97 -26.97 -7.66
CA GLY A 197 15.98 -26.69 -9.09
C GLY A 197 15.38 -25.33 -9.41
N ILE A 198 15.53 -24.37 -8.49
CA ILE A 198 15.13 -22.99 -8.69
C ILE A 198 16.38 -22.15 -8.89
N ARG A 199 16.27 -21.09 -9.69
CA ARG A 199 17.36 -20.17 -9.98
C ARG A 199 16.89 -18.73 -9.82
N VAL A 200 17.83 -17.84 -9.50
CA VAL A 200 17.57 -16.40 -9.53
C VAL A 200 17.59 -15.93 -10.98
N LEU A 201 16.58 -15.18 -11.41
CA LEU A 201 16.59 -14.48 -12.69
C LEU A 201 17.62 -13.35 -12.64
N GLN A 202 18.58 -13.39 -13.57
CA GLN A 202 19.61 -12.37 -13.72
C GLN A 202 19.25 -11.46 -14.89
N VAL A 203 18.86 -10.22 -14.60
CA VAL A 203 18.52 -9.21 -15.62
C VAL A 203 19.16 -7.87 -15.29
N LYS A 204 19.53 -7.11 -16.33
CA LYS A 204 20.15 -5.79 -16.20
C LYS A 204 19.25 -4.63 -16.62
N LYS A 205 18.20 -4.90 -17.41
CA LYS A 205 17.29 -3.86 -17.93
C LYS A 205 15.87 -4.13 -17.46
N SER A 206 15.14 -3.07 -17.14
CA SER A 206 13.74 -3.14 -16.66
C SER A 206 12.83 -3.85 -17.65
N LYS A 207 13.03 -3.62 -18.95
CA LYS A 207 12.27 -4.28 -20.02
C LYS A 207 12.40 -5.82 -20.01
N ASP A 208 13.50 -6.35 -19.47
CA ASP A 208 13.74 -7.80 -19.44
C ASP A 208 12.95 -8.47 -18.28
N LEU A 209 12.36 -7.68 -17.38
CA LEU A 209 11.40 -8.14 -16.35
C LEU A 209 9.97 -8.25 -16.89
N LEU A 210 9.62 -7.49 -17.94
CA LEU A 210 8.26 -7.44 -18.48
C LEU A 210 7.68 -8.81 -18.86
N PRO A 211 8.45 -9.76 -19.44
CA PRO A 211 7.93 -11.09 -19.75
C PRO A 211 7.42 -11.88 -18.54
N TYR A 212 7.83 -11.51 -17.32
CA TYR A 212 7.46 -12.16 -16.07
C TYR A 212 6.44 -11.36 -15.26
N ALA A 213 6.11 -10.14 -15.68
CA ALA A 213 5.38 -9.17 -14.88
C ALA A 213 3.98 -9.66 -14.48
N GLU A 214 3.22 -10.19 -15.44
CA GLU A 214 1.89 -10.77 -15.20
C GLU A 214 1.98 -11.98 -14.26
N GLU A 215 2.96 -12.86 -14.48
CA GLU A 215 3.15 -14.06 -13.67
C GLU A 215 3.51 -13.73 -12.22
N LEU A 216 4.19 -12.61 -11.95
CA LEU A 216 4.39 -12.13 -10.57
C LEU A 216 3.06 -11.88 -9.87
N PHE A 217 2.10 -11.22 -10.53
CA PHE A 217 0.79 -10.98 -9.94
C PHE A 217 -0.05 -12.25 -9.82
N HIS A 218 0.10 -13.22 -10.73
CA HIS A 218 -0.53 -14.53 -10.56
C HIS A 218 0.01 -15.26 -9.32
N VAL A 219 1.33 -15.22 -9.08
CA VAL A 219 1.95 -15.76 -7.86
C VAL A 219 1.48 -15.00 -6.62
N LEU A 220 1.32 -13.67 -6.70
CA LEU A 220 0.75 -12.86 -5.62
C LEU A 220 -0.66 -13.32 -5.27
N ASN A 221 -1.56 -13.44 -6.25
CA ASN A 221 -2.92 -13.94 -6.05
C ASN A 221 -2.95 -15.32 -5.39
N GLN A 222 -2.07 -16.23 -5.82
CA GLN A 222 -1.95 -17.57 -5.24
C GLN A 222 -1.44 -17.55 -3.80
N ALA A 223 -0.45 -16.71 -3.51
CA ALA A 223 0.17 -16.63 -2.20
C ALA A 223 -0.72 -15.94 -1.17
N PHE A 224 -1.52 -14.95 -1.59
CA PHE A 224 -2.24 -14.04 -0.71
C PHE A 224 -3.70 -14.45 -0.48
N VAL A 225 -4.20 -15.51 -1.14
CA VAL A 225 -5.62 -15.94 -1.07
C VAL A 225 -6.17 -16.13 0.34
N ASN A 226 -5.31 -16.48 1.31
CA ASN A 226 -5.70 -16.68 2.71
C ASN A 226 -5.36 -15.48 3.62
N LEU A 227 -4.83 -14.39 3.08
CA LEU A 227 -4.55 -13.18 3.86
C LEU A 227 -5.84 -12.42 4.13
N TYR A 228 -5.93 -11.82 5.32
CA TYR A 228 -7.09 -11.06 5.76
C TYR A 228 -7.54 -10.05 4.69
N ALA A 229 -8.86 -10.05 4.42
CA ALA A 229 -9.55 -9.15 3.49
C ALA A 229 -9.05 -9.11 2.03
N PHE A 230 -8.13 -10.01 1.66
CA PHE A 230 -7.55 -10.03 0.32
C PHE A 230 -8.60 -10.38 -0.76
N VAL A 231 -8.57 -9.66 -1.88
CA VAL A 231 -9.38 -9.95 -3.06
C VAL A 231 -8.45 -10.16 -4.26
N PRO A 232 -8.42 -11.37 -4.87
CA PRO A 232 -7.57 -11.63 -6.01
C PRO A 232 -7.79 -10.65 -7.17
N LEU A 233 -6.70 -10.12 -7.69
CA LEU A 233 -6.70 -9.18 -8.82
C LEU A 233 -7.22 -9.85 -10.08
N THR A 234 -8.06 -9.15 -10.85
CA THR A 234 -8.45 -9.59 -12.20
C THR A 234 -7.32 -9.39 -13.20
N GLU A 235 -7.41 -10.07 -14.34
CA GLU A 235 -6.43 -9.91 -15.42
C GLU A 235 -6.31 -8.45 -15.91
N LYS A 236 -7.43 -7.73 -15.99
CA LYS A 236 -7.43 -6.29 -16.33
C LYS A 236 -6.70 -5.44 -15.29
N GLN A 237 -6.85 -5.77 -14.00
CA GLN A 237 -6.12 -5.09 -12.92
C GLN A 237 -4.64 -5.39 -12.98
N ILE A 238 -4.27 -6.65 -13.24
CA ILE A 238 -2.86 -7.06 -13.44
C ILE A 238 -2.24 -6.24 -14.57
N GLN A 239 -2.89 -6.18 -15.74
CA GLN A 239 -2.42 -5.40 -16.89
C GLN A 239 -2.26 -3.90 -16.55
N LEU A 240 -3.22 -3.33 -15.82
CA LEU A 240 -3.13 -1.94 -15.34
C LEU A 240 -1.88 -1.74 -14.46
N TYR A 241 -1.68 -2.56 -13.44
CA TYR A 241 -0.54 -2.42 -12.52
C TYR A 241 0.80 -2.70 -13.18
N VAL A 242 0.87 -3.67 -14.09
CA VAL A 242 2.07 -3.90 -14.92
C VAL A 242 2.41 -2.63 -15.69
N LYS A 243 1.44 -2.06 -16.42
CA LYS A 243 1.65 -0.82 -17.19
C LYS A 243 2.03 0.35 -16.30
N LYS A 244 1.39 0.49 -15.14
CA LYS A 244 1.61 1.60 -14.19
C LYS A 244 2.99 1.54 -13.55
N TYR A 245 3.40 0.38 -13.04
CA TYR A 245 4.56 0.28 -12.15
C TYR A 245 5.84 -0.21 -12.83
N PHE A 246 5.77 -1.13 -13.80
CA PHE A 246 7.00 -1.75 -14.34
C PHE A 246 7.86 -0.80 -15.19
N SER A 247 7.30 0.32 -15.64
CA SER A 247 8.04 1.30 -16.45
C SER A 247 9.19 1.97 -15.70
N PHE A 248 9.17 2.01 -14.36
CA PHE A 248 10.18 2.66 -13.54
C PHE A 248 10.85 1.75 -12.50
N ILE A 249 10.57 0.44 -12.54
CA ILE A 249 11.25 -0.55 -11.69
C ILE A 249 12.75 -0.57 -11.98
N ILE A 250 13.55 -0.70 -10.91
CA ILE A 250 14.99 -0.87 -10.99
C ILE A 250 15.34 -2.35 -10.82
N PRO A 251 15.88 -3.03 -11.86
CA PRO A 251 16.18 -4.46 -11.84
C PRO A 251 17.04 -4.91 -10.66
N ASP A 252 17.97 -4.06 -10.22
CA ASP A 252 18.85 -4.36 -9.09
C ASP A 252 18.05 -4.73 -7.82
N TYR A 253 16.88 -4.12 -7.59
CA TYR A 253 16.06 -4.33 -6.40
C TYR A 253 14.87 -5.27 -6.60
N VAL A 254 14.78 -5.92 -7.76
CA VAL A 254 13.76 -6.93 -8.05
C VAL A 254 14.42 -8.29 -8.19
N LYS A 255 14.12 -9.20 -7.26
CA LYS A 255 14.62 -10.58 -7.31
C LYS A 255 13.45 -11.50 -7.65
N ILE A 256 13.63 -12.31 -8.69
CA ILE A 256 12.66 -13.29 -9.15
C ILE A 256 13.33 -14.65 -9.12
N LEU A 257 12.67 -15.64 -8.52
CA LEU A 257 13.04 -17.04 -8.59
C LEU A 257 12.25 -17.70 -9.71
N LEU A 258 12.93 -18.47 -10.53
CA LEU A 258 12.35 -19.28 -11.60
C LEU A 258 12.59 -20.75 -11.30
N ASP A 259 11.60 -21.60 -11.58
CA ASP A 259 11.78 -23.05 -11.54
C ASP A 259 12.40 -23.60 -12.83
N LYS A 260 12.49 -24.93 -12.92
CA LYS A 260 13.10 -25.64 -14.06
C LYS A 260 12.39 -25.37 -15.40
N GLU A 261 11.12 -24.98 -15.36
CA GLU A 261 10.29 -24.66 -16.54
C GLU A 261 10.29 -23.16 -16.86
N ASN A 262 11.13 -22.38 -16.16
CA ASN A 262 11.16 -20.92 -16.21
C ASN A 262 9.86 -20.25 -15.75
N LYS A 263 9.07 -20.92 -14.91
CA LYS A 263 7.91 -20.33 -14.24
C LYS A 263 8.31 -19.65 -12.95
N VAL A 264 7.59 -18.59 -12.59
CA VAL A 264 7.86 -17.81 -11.37
C VAL A 264 7.56 -18.66 -10.15
N ALA A 265 8.60 -18.88 -9.34
CA ALA A 265 8.56 -19.59 -8.08
C ALA A 265 8.34 -18.65 -6.88
N GLY A 266 8.77 -17.40 -7.02
CA GLY A 266 8.60 -16.36 -6.02
C GLY A 266 9.39 -15.12 -6.38
N PHE A 267 9.10 -14.00 -5.73
CA PHE A 267 9.77 -12.73 -5.99
C PHE A 267 9.76 -11.81 -4.77
N VAL A 268 10.64 -10.82 -4.80
CA VAL A 268 10.60 -9.63 -3.94
C VAL A 268 10.90 -8.40 -4.77
N ILE A 269 10.13 -7.33 -4.56
CA ILE A 269 10.26 -6.04 -5.21
C ILE A 269 10.58 -5.00 -4.13
N GLY A 270 11.81 -4.52 -4.15
CA GLY A 270 12.21 -3.29 -3.48
C GLY A 270 12.32 -2.15 -4.49
N MET A 271 12.20 -0.92 -4.02
CA MET A 271 12.41 0.29 -4.82
C MET A 271 13.14 1.33 -3.99
N PRO A 272 13.93 2.23 -4.60
CA PRO A 272 14.43 3.41 -3.91
C PRO A 272 13.29 4.18 -3.27
N SER A 273 13.49 4.61 -2.03
CA SER A 273 12.49 5.44 -1.36
C SER A 273 12.30 6.75 -2.13
N LEU A 274 11.05 7.00 -2.56
CA LEU A 274 10.69 8.20 -3.31
C LEU A 274 10.03 9.27 -2.42
N SER A 275 9.88 9.03 -1.12
CA SER A 275 9.13 9.89 -0.20
C SER A 275 9.57 11.36 -0.25
N LEU A 276 10.88 11.63 -0.13
CA LEU A 276 11.40 13.00 -0.20
C LEU A 276 11.27 13.62 -1.61
N ALA A 277 11.32 12.81 -2.66
CA ALA A 277 11.11 13.29 -4.02
C ALA A 277 9.65 13.70 -4.25
N MET A 278 8.71 12.93 -3.70
CA MET A 278 7.28 13.22 -3.72
C MET A 278 6.94 14.48 -2.93
N GLN A 279 7.51 14.67 -1.74
CA GLN A 279 7.36 15.92 -0.99
C GLN A 279 7.84 17.14 -1.79
N LYS A 280 8.98 17.03 -2.50
CA LYS A 280 9.50 18.11 -3.36
C LYS A 280 8.63 18.35 -4.59
N SER A 281 8.07 17.28 -5.18
CA SER A 281 7.19 17.38 -6.35
C SER A 281 5.79 17.90 -6.01
N LYS A 282 5.40 17.87 -4.73
CA LYS A 282 4.06 18.24 -4.26
C LYS A 282 2.96 17.51 -5.03
N GLY A 283 3.19 16.22 -5.31
CA GLY A 283 2.24 15.36 -6.03
C GLY A 283 2.06 15.66 -7.52
N LYS A 284 2.96 16.45 -8.14
CA LYS A 284 2.90 16.80 -9.56
C LYS A 284 4.19 16.40 -10.29
N LEU A 285 4.07 15.67 -11.39
CA LEU A 285 5.24 15.34 -12.23
C LEU A 285 5.64 16.49 -13.15
N PHE A 286 4.67 17.22 -13.71
CA PHE A 286 4.91 18.27 -14.69
C PHE A 286 4.64 19.67 -14.12
N PRO A 287 5.38 20.70 -14.58
CA PRO A 287 6.43 20.62 -15.60
C PRO A 287 7.78 20.07 -15.12
N PHE A 288 8.10 20.07 -13.82
CA PHE A 288 9.47 19.76 -13.35
C PHE A 288 9.57 18.78 -12.16
N GLY A 289 8.47 18.32 -11.59
CA GLY A 289 8.51 17.43 -10.42
C GLY A 289 9.14 16.07 -10.70
N PHE A 290 9.06 15.57 -11.94
CA PHE A 290 9.70 14.33 -12.38
C PHE A 290 11.23 14.33 -12.17
N ILE A 291 11.88 15.50 -12.17
CA ILE A 291 13.31 15.65 -11.94
C ILE A 291 13.70 15.15 -10.54
N HIS A 292 12.84 15.39 -9.53
CA HIS A 292 13.08 14.91 -8.17
C HIS A 292 13.02 13.39 -8.09
N LEU A 293 12.07 12.76 -8.78
CA LEU A 293 11.91 11.31 -8.82
C LEU A 293 13.09 10.66 -9.55
N LEU A 294 13.46 11.17 -10.73
CA LEU A 294 14.63 10.66 -11.47
C LEU A 294 15.93 10.79 -10.67
N LYS A 295 16.09 11.86 -9.90
CA LYS A 295 17.25 12.03 -9.01
C LYS A 295 17.25 11.00 -7.88
N ALA A 296 16.10 10.73 -7.27
CA ALA A 296 15.96 9.72 -6.23
C ALA A 296 16.21 8.31 -6.76
N LEU A 297 15.70 7.96 -7.95
CA LEU A 297 15.95 6.67 -8.60
C LEU A 297 17.43 6.43 -8.94
N LYS A 298 18.19 7.50 -9.23
CA LYS A 298 19.61 7.42 -9.56
C LYS A 298 20.52 7.47 -8.33
N LYS A 299 20.12 8.20 -7.28
CA LYS A 299 20.92 8.46 -6.08
C LYS A 299 20.03 8.29 -4.85
N HIS A 300 20.12 7.13 -4.24
CA HIS A 300 19.36 6.74 -3.05
C HIS A 300 20.23 5.97 -2.08
N LYS A 301 19.81 6.01 -0.82
CA LYS A 301 20.42 5.27 0.29
C LYS A 301 19.40 4.44 1.06
N TYR A 302 18.13 4.54 0.69
CA TYR A 302 17.01 3.93 1.38
C TYR A 302 16.15 3.20 0.36
N LEU A 303 15.64 2.04 0.75
CA LEU A 303 14.70 1.26 -0.04
C LEU A 303 13.35 1.19 0.68
N ASP A 304 12.27 1.12 -0.08
CA ASP A 304 10.97 0.65 0.41
C ASP A 304 10.71 -0.71 -0.25
N LEU A 305 10.38 -1.73 0.55
CA LEU A 305 9.97 -3.05 0.09
C LEU A 305 8.48 -2.99 -0.21
N TYR A 306 8.04 -3.35 -1.42
CA TYR A 306 6.63 -3.21 -1.81
C TYR A 306 5.89 -4.54 -1.81
N LEU A 307 6.39 -5.52 -2.57
CA LEU A 307 5.71 -6.78 -2.76
C LEU A 307 6.69 -7.93 -2.61
N GLY A 308 6.26 -8.98 -1.93
CA GLY A 308 6.97 -10.24 -1.85
C GLY A 308 5.96 -11.38 -1.82
N ALA A 309 6.12 -12.35 -2.71
CA ALA A 309 5.26 -13.52 -2.75
C ALA A 309 6.05 -14.74 -3.19
N ILE A 310 5.66 -15.89 -2.65
CA ILE A 310 6.26 -17.19 -2.96
C ILE A 310 5.11 -18.15 -3.23
N ARG A 311 5.26 -18.91 -4.31
CA ARG A 311 4.28 -19.91 -4.71
C ARG A 311 4.02 -20.88 -3.54
N PRO A 312 2.75 -21.21 -3.22
CA PRO A 312 2.42 -21.97 -2.01
C PRO A 312 3.19 -23.28 -1.81
N ASP A 313 3.52 -23.99 -2.89
CA ASP A 313 4.31 -25.24 -2.88
C ASP A 313 5.77 -25.04 -2.46
N LEU A 314 6.28 -23.80 -2.42
CA LEU A 314 7.65 -23.45 -2.06
C LEU A 314 7.77 -22.68 -0.73
N GLN A 315 6.65 -22.32 -0.10
CA GLN A 315 6.65 -21.66 1.19
C GLN A 315 7.21 -22.56 2.30
N GLY A 316 7.98 -21.97 3.23
CA GLY A 316 8.64 -22.72 4.32
C GLY A 316 9.79 -23.62 3.87
N LYS A 317 10.20 -23.55 2.59
CA LYS A 317 11.30 -24.35 2.01
C LYS A 317 12.57 -23.53 1.73
N GLY A 318 12.64 -22.29 2.22
CA GLY A 318 13.82 -21.41 2.15
C GLY A 318 13.90 -20.49 0.93
N ALA A 319 12.87 -20.46 0.07
CA ALA A 319 12.81 -19.57 -1.10
C ALA A 319 12.76 -18.08 -0.71
N ASP A 320 12.09 -17.77 0.40
CA ASP A 320 12.05 -16.47 1.09
C ASP A 320 13.44 -16.02 1.55
N ALA A 321 14.15 -16.91 2.25
CA ALA A 321 15.50 -16.64 2.72
C ALA A 321 16.46 -16.37 1.54
N LEU A 322 16.31 -17.11 0.43
CA LEU A 322 17.09 -16.87 -0.79
C LEU A 322 16.79 -15.48 -1.39
N LEU A 323 15.51 -15.11 -1.57
CA LEU A 323 15.11 -13.80 -2.11
C LEU A 323 15.65 -12.64 -1.27
N ILE A 324 15.48 -12.70 0.06
CA ILE A 324 15.95 -11.66 0.98
C ILE A 324 17.48 -11.60 0.98
N THR A 325 18.16 -12.75 0.93
CA THR A 325 19.63 -12.80 0.85
C THR A 325 20.15 -12.14 -0.42
N GLU A 326 19.55 -12.43 -1.57
CA GLU A 326 19.94 -11.83 -2.85
C GLU A 326 19.66 -10.33 -2.89
N LEU A 327 18.54 -9.88 -2.31
CA LEU A 327 18.25 -8.46 -2.20
C LEU A 327 19.25 -7.75 -1.26
N ALA A 328 19.57 -8.37 -0.13
CA ALA A 328 20.55 -7.83 0.82
C ALA A 328 21.95 -7.75 0.21
N LYS A 329 22.39 -8.74 -0.57
CA LYS A 329 23.67 -8.67 -1.32
C LYS A 329 23.73 -7.42 -2.20
N THR A 330 22.69 -7.19 -3.00
CA THR A 330 22.63 -6.00 -3.86
C THR A 330 22.53 -4.71 -3.05
N ALA A 331 21.81 -4.70 -1.92
CA ALA A 331 21.73 -3.54 -1.04
C ALA A 331 23.12 -3.15 -0.48
N ILE A 332 23.92 -4.13 -0.06
CA ILE A 332 25.30 -3.94 0.42
C ILE A 332 26.18 -3.38 -0.70
N GLU A 333 26.19 -4.03 -1.87
CA GLU A 333 27.00 -3.63 -3.03
C GLU A 333 26.70 -2.19 -3.48
N LYS A 334 25.44 -1.73 -3.31
CA LYS A 334 24.98 -0.41 -3.71
C LYS A 334 25.07 0.64 -2.58
N GLY A 335 25.54 0.26 -1.40
CA GLY A 335 25.69 1.17 -0.25
C GLY A 335 24.35 1.69 0.30
N ILE A 336 23.31 0.86 0.26
CA ILE A 336 22.03 1.14 0.91
C ILE A 336 22.23 1.08 2.42
N ILE A 337 21.64 2.04 3.15
CA ILE A 337 21.73 2.15 4.61
C ILE A 337 20.62 1.35 5.28
N SER A 338 19.38 1.50 4.82
CA SER A 338 18.23 0.80 5.39
C SER A 338 17.13 0.57 4.36
N ALA A 339 16.27 -0.39 4.66
CA ALA A 339 15.03 -0.65 3.96
C ALA A 339 13.83 -0.48 4.89
N GLU A 340 12.69 -0.14 4.34
CA GLU A 340 11.40 -0.13 5.02
C GLU A 340 10.52 -1.27 4.49
N SER A 341 9.94 -2.08 5.38
CA SER A 341 9.13 -3.25 4.99
C SER A 341 7.79 -2.92 4.35
N ASN A 342 7.27 -1.69 4.56
CA ASN A 342 5.86 -1.35 4.37
C ASN A 342 4.91 -2.24 5.21
N PRO A 343 3.57 -2.05 5.14
CA PRO A 343 2.64 -2.71 6.04
C PRO A 343 2.64 -4.24 5.93
N GLU A 344 2.95 -4.90 7.04
CA GLU A 344 2.83 -6.35 7.21
C GLU A 344 1.71 -6.66 8.19
N LEU A 345 0.76 -7.52 7.82
CA LEU A 345 -0.30 -7.95 8.74
C LEU A 345 0.29 -8.43 10.07
N GLU A 346 -0.28 -8.00 11.19
CA GLU A 346 0.25 -8.32 12.54
C GLU A 346 0.32 -9.82 12.81
N GLU A 347 -0.56 -10.61 12.18
CA GLU A 347 -0.61 -12.07 12.28
C GLU A 347 0.35 -12.79 11.32
N ASN A 348 1.00 -12.06 10.40
CA ASN A 348 1.93 -12.63 9.44
C ASN A 348 3.33 -12.83 10.06
N TYR A 349 3.40 -13.72 11.05
CA TYR A 349 4.63 -14.04 11.78
C TYR A 349 5.75 -14.57 10.90
N LYS A 350 5.42 -15.16 9.73
CA LYS A 350 6.41 -15.69 8.78
C LYS A 350 7.26 -14.57 8.19
N VAL A 351 6.61 -13.51 7.69
CA VAL A 351 7.34 -12.36 7.13
C VAL A 351 8.12 -11.65 8.22
N GLN A 352 7.47 -11.37 9.36
CA GLN A 352 8.12 -10.69 10.50
C GLN A 352 9.32 -11.46 11.06
N ALA A 353 9.32 -12.80 10.97
CA ALA A 353 10.44 -13.62 11.44
C ALA A 353 11.73 -13.38 10.63
N HIS A 354 11.65 -12.88 9.40
CA HIS A 354 12.84 -12.50 8.64
C HIS A 354 13.63 -11.37 9.29
N TRP A 355 12.93 -10.42 9.91
CA TRP A 355 13.55 -9.23 10.49
C TRP A 355 14.37 -9.53 11.74
N LYS A 356 14.14 -10.67 12.40
CA LYS A 356 14.93 -11.14 13.54
C LYS A 356 16.41 -11.40 13.21
N TYR A 357 16.75 -11.54 11.93
CA TYR A 357 18.12 -11.73 11.47
C TYR A 357 18.83 -10.43 11.10
N PHE A 358 18.16 -9.28 11.25
CA PHE A 358 18.66 -7.95 10.95
C PHE A 358 18.55 -7.05 12.19
N ASP A 359 19.30 -5.95 12.20
CA ASP A 359 19.01 -4.85 13.11
C ASP A 359 17.76 -4.12 12.60
N ALA A 360 16.60 -4.53 13.11
CA ALA A 360 15.29 -4.04 12.68
C ALA A 360 14.48 -3.47 13.86
N ARG A 361 13.76 -2.38 13.60
CA ARG A 361 12.89 -1.70 14.56
C ARG A 361 11.48 -1.55 13.97
N GLN A 362 10.46 -2.04 14.69
CA GLN A 362 9.08 -1.65 14.38
C GLN A 362 8.91 -0.18 14.74
N HIS A 363 8.48 0.63 13.78
CA HIS A 363 8.49 2.09 13.92
C HIS A 363 7.19 2.78 13.52
N LYS A 364 6.34 2.11 12.73
CA LYS A 364 4.96 2.53 12.48
C LYS A 364 4.01 1.34 12.68
N ARG A 365 2.78 1.65 13.07
CA ARG A 365 1.66 0.71 13.14
C ARG A 365 0.46 1.37 12.49
N ARG A 366 -0.24 0.59 11.68
CA ARG A 366 -1.48 0.97 11.02
C ARG A 366 -2.61 0.09 11.47
N ARG A 367 -3.83 0.61 11.44
CA ARG A 367 -5.02 -0.07 11.90
C ARG A 367 -6.14 0.02 10.88
N CYS A 368 -6.74 -1.12 10.59
CA CYS A 368 -8.10 -1.19 10.07
C CYS A 368 -9.04 -1.13 11.27
N TYR A 369 -10.01 -0.23 11.20
CA TYR A 369 -11.11 -0.15 12.12
C TYR A 369 -12.33 -0.83 11.52
N LYS A 370 -13.22 -1.32 12.38
CA LYS A 370 -14.56 -1.78 12.00
C LYS A 370 -15.62 -1.16 12.90
N LYS A 371 -16.85 -1.16 12.41
CA LYS A 371 -18.06 -0.83 13.17
C LYS A 371 -19.23 -1.58 12.57
N LEU A 372 -19.94 -2.37 13.38
CA LEU A 372 -21.20 -2.96 12.98
C LEU A 372 -22.31 -1.92 13.06
N PHE A 373 -23.27 -2.06 12.17
CA PHE A 373 -24.42 -1.20 12.09
C PHE A 373 -25.57 -1.82 12.88
N ASP A 374 -26.13 -1.05 13.79
CA ASP A 374 -27.43 -1.35 14.40
C ASP A 374 -28.54 -1.40 13.34
#